data_AF-A0A8D8ZE13-F1
#
_entry.id   AF-A0A8D8ZE13-F1
#
_cell.length_a   1.000
_cell.length_b   1.000
_cell.length_c   1.000
_cell.angle_alpha   90.00
_cell.angle_beta   90.00
_cell.angle_gamma   90.00
#
_symmetry.space_group_name_H-M   'P 1'
#
loop_
_entity.id
_entity.type
_entity.pdbx_description
1 polymer ?
#
loop_
_entity_poly.entity_id
_entity_poly.type
_entity_poly.pdbx_seq_one_letter_code
_entity_poly.pdbx_strand_id
1 'polypeptide(L)'
;MNVTALRVQRLNVTALRVQRLNVTALRVQRLNVTALRVQRLNVTALRVQRLNVTALRVQRLNVTALRVQRLNVTALRVQRLNVTALRVQRLNVTALREQRR
;
A
#
# COMPACT_ATOMS: atom_id res chain seq x y z
N MET A 1 12.59 -8.24 4.64
CA MET A 1 13.29 -8.02 3.35
C MET A 1 13.58 -6.55 3.17
N ASN A 2 14.76 -6.20 2.67
CA ASN A 2 15.12 -4.84 2.28
C ASN A 2 15.22 -4.79 0.74
N VAL A 3 14.62 -3.78 0.12
CA VAL A 3 14.61 -3.61 -1.33
C VAL A 3 14.98 -2.16 -1.66
N THR A 4 16.07 -1.96 -2.39
CA THR A 4 16.48 -0.61 -2.80
C THR A 4 15.57 -0.06 -3.89
N ALA A 5 15.32 -0.84 -4.93
CA ALA A 5 14.44 -0.45 -6.02
C ALA A 5 13.68 -1.66 -6.57
N LEU A 6 12.39 -1.48 -6.82
CA LEU A 6 11.57 -2.46 -7.52
C LEU A 6 10.62 -1.76 -8.50
N ARG A 7 10.53 -2.32 -9.72
CA ARG A 7 9.58 -1.89 -10.74
C ARG A 7 8.68 -3.06 -11.10
N VAL A 8 7.38 -2.86 -11.00
CA VAL A 8 6.37 -3.85 -11.34
C VAL A 8 5.44 -3.26 -12.38
N GLN A 9 5.35 -3.90 -13.54
CA GLN A 9 4.39 -3.50 -14.57
C GLN A 9 2.99 -3.99 -14.22
N ARG A 10 2.83 -5.29 -13.98
CA ARG A 10 1.56 -5.90 -13.61
C ARG A 10 1.80 -6.98 -12.56
N LEU A 11 0.94 -7.03 -11.56
CA LEU A 11 0.94 -8.08 -10.56
C LEU A 11 -0.50 -8.33 -10.10
N ASN A 12 -0.89 -9.60 -10.11
CA ASN A 12 -2.18 -10.07 -9.61
C ASN A 12 -1.90 -11.06 -8.47
N VAL A 13 -2.47 -10.81 -7.29
CA VAL A 13 -2.20 -11.64 -6.11
C VAL A 13 -3.50 -11.97 -5.39
N THR A 14 -3.77 -13.25 -5.18
CA THR A 14 -4.93 -13.68 -4.40
C THR A 14 -4.70 -13.43 -2.91
N ALA A 15 -3.57 -13.87 -2.38
CA ALA A 15 -3.23 -13.69 -0.98
C ALA A 15 -1.74 -13.44 -0.80
N LEU A 16 -1.40 -12.46 0.04
CA LEU A 16 -0.02 -12.19 0.44
C LEU A 16 0.06 -11.82 1.93
N ARG A 17 1.06 -12.37 2.61
CA ARG A 17 1.40 -12.05 3.99
C ARG A 17 2.83 -11.55 4.05
N VAL A 18 3.01 -10.36 4.59
CA VAL A 18 4.32 -9.72 4.76
C VAL A 18 4.53 -9.40 6.23
N GLN A 19 5.56 -9.96 6.84
CA GLN A 19 5.92 -9.61 8.21
C GLN A 19 6.68 -8.27 8.26
N ARG A 20 7.78 -8.15 7.51
CA ARG A 20 8.60 -6.92 7.47
C ARG A 20 9.14 -6.65 6.07
N LEU A 21 8.85 -5.47 5.56
CA LEU A 21 9.37 -5.00 4.28
C LEU A 21 9.80 -3.54 4.40
N ASN A 22 11.05 -3.27 3.99
CA ASN A 22 11.60 -1.93 3.84
C ASN A 22 11.89 -1.69 2.36
N VAL A 23 11.36 -0.61 1.78
CA VAL A 23 11.56 -0.28 0.37
C VAL A 23 11.97 1.18 0.21
N THR A 24 13.09 1.43 -0.45
CA THR A 24 13.48 2.82 -0.75
C THR A 24 12.64 3.36 -1.92
N ALA A 25 12.55 2.62 -3.03
CA ALA A 25 11.75 3.03 -4.18
C ALA A 25 10.92 1.88 -4.77
N LEU A 26 9.61 2.06 -4.84
CA LEU A 26 8.67 1.14 -5.50
C LEU A 26 7.86 1.87 -6.56
N ARG A 27 7.90 1.37 -7.80
CA ARG A 27 7.05 1.84 -8.91
C ARG A 27 6.17 0.70 -9.41
N VAL A 28 4.86 0.94 -9.43
CA VAL A 28 3.86 -0.04 -9.84
C VAL A 28 2.94 0.59 -10.87
N GLN A 29 2.78 -0.02 -12.04
CA GLN A 29 1.76 0.41 -12.99
C GLN A 29 0.39 -0.18 -12.62
N ARG A 30 0.28 -1.49 -12.47
CA ARG A 30 -1.00 -2.14 -12.11
C ARG A 30 -0.78 -3.20 -11.04
N LEU A 31 -1.57 -3.10 -9.98
CA LEU A 31 -1.60 -4.10 -8.90
C LEU A 31 -3.05 -4.40 -8.52
N ASN A 32 -3.42 -5.68 -8.61
CA ASN A 32 -4.69 -6.19 -8.13
C ASN A 32 -4.43 -7.19 -7.01
N VAL A 33 -5.02 -6.97 -5.83
CA VAL A 33 -4.83 -7.84 -4.68
C VAL A 33 -6.16 -8.16 -4.02
N THR A 34 -6.48 -9.44 -3.87
CA THR A 34 -7.69 -9.82 -3.14
C THR A 34 -7.48 -9.68 -1.63
N ALA A 35 -6.39 -10.24 -1.08
CA ALA A 35 -6.08 -10.14 0.34
C ALA A 35 -4.60 -9.83 0.60
N LEU A 36 -4.32 -8.72 1.28
CA LEU A 36 -2.98 -8.34 1.72
C LEU A 36 -2.96 -8.12 3.24
N ARG A 37 -2.06 -8.82 3.93
CA ARG A 37 -1.77 -8.61 5.36
C ARG A 37 -0.32 -8.20 5.54
N VAL A 38 -0.11 -7.05 6.19
CA VAL A 38 1.23 -6.53 6.46
C VAL A 38 1.37 -6.17 7.93
N GLN A 39 2.41 -6.70 8.59
CA GLN A 39 2.71 -6.29 9.97
C GLN A 39 3.50 -4.98 9.99
N ARG A 40 4.60 -4.89 9.24
CA ARG A 40 5.41 -3.66 9.17
C ARG A 40 5.83 -3.36 7.73
N LEU A 41 5.51 -2.17 7.28
CA LEU A 41 5.92 -1.64 5.98
C LEU A 41 6.52 -0.25 6.15
N ASN A 42 7.77 -0.09 5.73
CA ASN A 42 8.44 1.21 5.63
C ASN A 42 8.75 1.48 4.15
N VAL A 43 8.28 2.60 3.62
CA VAL A 43 8.53 2.98 2.23
C VAL A 43 8.97 4.43 2.12
N THR A 44 10.13 4.69 1.54
CA THR A 44 10.56 6.07 1.29
C THR A 44 9.77 6.68 0.12
N ALA A 45 9.70 5.99 -1.02
CA ALA A 45 8.95 6.47 -2.17
C ALA A 45 8.11 5.37 -2.83
N LEU A 46 6.79 5.57 -2.87
CA LEU A 46 5.84 4.70 -3.56
C LEU A 46 5.11 5.47 -4.66
N ARG A 47 5.19 4.98 -5.90
CA ARG A 47 4.40 5.48 -7.04
C ARG A 47 3.55 4.36 -7.61
N VAL A 48 2.23 4.55 -7.62
CA VAL A 48 1.28 3.58 -8.17
C VAL A 48 0.35 4.24 -9.17
N GLN A 49 0.24 3.68 -10.36
CA GLN A 49 -0.70 4.19 -11.37
C GLN A 49 -2.12 3.66 -11.11
N ARG A 50 -2.27 2.34 -10.89
CA ARG A 50 -3.55 1.71 -10.57
C ARG A 50 -3.39 0.66 -9.48
N LEU A 51 -4.14 0.82 -8.40
CA LEU A 51 -4.21 -0.13 -7.30
C LEU A 51 -5.67 -0.51 -7.04
N ASN A 52 -5.97 -1.80 -7.12
CA ASN A 52 -7.25 -2.37 -6.70
C ASN A 52 -7.00 -3.37 -5.57
N VAL A 53 -7.63 -3.17 -4.42
CA VAL A 53 -7.48 -4.07 -3.28
C VAL A 53 -8.83 -4.39 -2.66
N THR A 54 -9.18 -5.67 -2.56
CA THR A 54 -10.42 -6.07 -1.89
C THR A 54 -10.26 -5.95 -0.37
N ALA A 55 -9.20 -6.54 0.20
CA ALA A 55 -8.94 -6.44 1.64
C ALA A 55 -7.47 -6.14 1.94
N LEU A 56 -7.23 -5.01 2.61
CA LEU A 56 -5.91 -4.60 3.11
C LEU A 56 -5.93 -4.48 4.64
N ARG A 57 -5.05 -5.22 5.32
CA ARG A 57 -4.80 -5.08 6.75
C ARG A 57 -3.34 -4.73 7.01
N VAL A 58 -3.10 -3.60 7.65
CA VAL A 58 -1.75 -3.15 8.00
C VAL A 58 -1.65 -2.81 9.49
N GLN A 59 -0.69 -3.41 10.20
CA GLN A 59 -0.46 -3.04 11.61
C GLN A 59 0.36 -1.76 11.72
N ARG A 60 1.44 -1.62 10.97
CA ARG A 60 2.28 -0.41 10.95
C ARG A 60 2.70 -0.06 9.54
N LEU A 61 2.34 1.15 9.12
CA LEU A 61 2.70 1.73 7.83
C LEU A 61 3.42 3.06 8.03
N ASN A 62 4.67 3.16 7.59
CA ASN A 62 5.41 4.41 7.49
C ASN A 62 5.73 4.69 6.03
N VAL A 63 5.29 5.83 5.50
CA VAL A 63 5.55 6.22 4.12
C VAL A 63 6.01 7.68 4.06
N THR A 64 7.20 7.93 3.54
CA THR A 64 7.67 9.31 3.36
C THR A 64 6.93 9.98 2.20
N ALA A 65 6.86 9.32 1.03
CA ALA A 65 6.14 9.86 -0.12
C ALA A 65 5.28 8.80 -0.82
N LEU A 66 3.98 9.06 -0.89
CA LEU A 66 3.00 8.24 -1.60
C LEU A 66 2.34 9.02 -2.74
N ARG A 67 2.45 8.51 -3.97
CA ARG A 67 1.71 9.02 -5.13
C ARG A 67 0.88 7.92 -5.76
N VAL A 68 -0.43 8.12 -5.83
CA VAL A 68 -1.37 7.18 -6.46
C VAL A 68 -2.26 7.90 -7.46
N GLN A 69 -2.32 7.43 -8.70
CA GLN A 69 -3.27 7.99 -9.68
C GLN A 69 -4.69 7.45 -9.47
N ARG A 70 -4.85 6.13 -9.31
CA ARG A 70 -6.15 5.50 -9.07
C ARG A 70 -6.04 4.46 -7.97
N LEU A 71 -6.82 4.65 -6.91
CA LEU A 71 -6.92 3.74 -5.78
C LEU A 71 -8.37 3.30 -5.58
N ASN A 72 -8.62 1.99 -5.67
CA ASN A 72 -9.89 1.38 -5.28
C ASN A 72 -9.63 0.37 -4.16
N VAL A 73 -10.27 0.57 -3.00
CA VAL A 73 -10.14 -0.33 -1.87
C VAL A 73 -11.52 -0.67 -1.29
N THR A 74 -11.88 -1.94 -1.25
CA THR A 74 -13.16 -2.34 -0.64
C THR A 74 -13.07 -2.28 0.88
N ALA A 75 -12.03 -2.87 1.48
CA ALA A 75 -11.83 -2.83 2.93
C ALA A 75 -10.38 -2.50 3.30
N LEU A 76 -10.20 -1.41 4.04
CA LEU A 76 -8.91 -0.96 4.58
C LEU A 76 -8.95 -0.93 6.11
N ARG A 77 -8.02 -1.64 6.75
CA ARG A 77 -7.76 -1.54 8.20
C ARG A 77 -6.30 -1.21 8.45
N VAL A 78 -6.05 -0.09 9.12
CA VAL A 78 -4.70 0.35 9.52
C VAL A 78 -4.67 0.66 11.01
N GLN A 79 -3.71 0.08 11.74
CA GLN A 79 -3.57 0.29 13.18
C GLN A 79 -2.58 1.40 13.53
N ARG A 80 -1.55 1.64 12.73
CA ARG A 80 -0.65 2.79 12.87
C ARG A 80 -0.24 3.26 11.49
N LEU A 81 -0.47 4.54 11.21
CA LEU A 81 -0.19 5.17 9.94
C LEU A 81 0.65 6.43 10.18
N ASN A 82 1.81 6.50 9.54
CA ASN A 82 2.58 7.73 9.42
C ASN A 82 2.86 7.97 7.93
N VAL A 83 2.34 9.07 7.40
CA VAL A 83 2.56 9.48 6.01
C VAL A 83 2.99 10.93 5.98
N THR A 84 4.20 11.21 5.50
CA THR A 84 4.72 12.58 5.42
C THR A 84 4.13 13.33 4.23
N ALA A 85 4.06 12.70 3.06
CA ALA A 85 3.46 13.30 1.87
C ALA A 85 2.56 12.30 1.13
N LEU A 86 1.31 12.70 0.89
CA LEU A 86 0.31 11.91 0.19
C LEU A 86 -0.28 12.70 -0.98
N ARG A 87 -0.27 12.11 -2.18
CA ARG A 87 -1.02 12.61 -3.34
C ARG A 87 -1.82 11.49 -3.97
N VAL A 88 -3.14 11.63 -3.97
CA VAL A 88 -4.07 10.69 -4.62
C VAL A 88 -4.95 11.47 -5.60
N GLN A 89 -4.99 11.05 -6.86
CA GLN A 89 -5.80 11.73 -7.87
C GLN A 89 -7.25 11.22 -7.92
N ARG A 90 -7.45 9.91 -7.78
CA ARG A 90 -8.78 9.29 -7.67
C ARG A 90 -8.76 8.23 -6.57
N LEU A 91 -9.72 8.35 -5.66
CA LEU A 91 -9.86 7.50 -4.49
C LEU A 91 -11.30 6.97 -4.41
N ASN A 92 -11.45 5.66 -4.33
CA ASN A 92 -12.69 5.00 -3.94
C ASN A 92 -12.39 4.03 -2.79
N VAL A 93 -13.00 4.27 -1.64
CA VAL A 93 -12.86 3.41 -0.46
C VAL A 93 -14.26 3.10 0.07
N THR A 94 -14.62 1.82 0.10
CA THR A 94 -15.94 1.40 0.60
C THR A 94 -15.96 1.34 2.13
N ALA A 95 -14.90 0.81 2.75
CA ALA A 95 -14.77 0.75 4.21
C ALA A 95 -13.35 1.10 4.66
N LEU A 96 -13.24 2.05 5.59
CA LEU A 96 -12.01 2.48 6.22
C LEU A 96 -12.11 2.33 7.74
N ARG A 97 -11.12 1.66 8.35
CA ARG A 97 -10.91 1.66 9.80
C ARG A 97 -9.47 2.04 10.11
N GLU A 98 -9.31 3.21 10.71
CA GLU A 98 -8.05 3.67 11.29
C GLU A 98 -8.17 3.62 12.81
N GLN A 99 -7.24 2.95 13.49
CA GLN A 99 -7.11 3.08 14.95
C GLN A 99 -5.94 4.02 15.21
N ARG A 100 -6.19 5.18 15.81
CA ARG A 100 -5.10 6.07 16.27
C ARG A 100 -4.79 5.73 17.73
N ARG A 101 -3.51 5.48 18.01
CA ARG A 101 -2.90 5.55 19.33
C ARG A 101 -1.55 6.21 19.18
#